data_AF-A0A7J9C5G9-F1
#
_entry.id   AF-A0A7J9C5G9-F1
#
_cell.length_a   1.000
_cell.length_b   1.000
_cell.length_c   1.000
_cell.angle_alpha   90.00
_cell.angle_beta   90.00
_cell.angle_gamma   90.00
#
_symmetry.space_group_name_H-M   'P 1'
#
loop_
_entity.id
_entity.type
_entity.pdbx_description
1 polymer ?
#
loop_
_entity_poly.entity_id
_entity_poly.type
_entity_poly.pdbx_seq_one_letter_code
_entity_poly.pdbx_strand_id
1 'polypeptide(L)'
;ERKLCDGRRDSDIKLICGRPLGLKFDTQTCLLYVVDAYFGLLVVRPNGGTAIRLAISAERVPFKFTNDLDIDTRTRMVYFTDSSILFQRRDADFLISSSDRNGRLLKYNPYTRDVYVLYDGLAFPYGFSLSANNSFIVVNRPIKNE
;
A
#
# COMPACT_ATOMS: atom_id res chain seq x y z
N GLU A 1 4.80 -30.57 -13.11
CA GLU A 1 3.76 -30.07 -12.18
C GLU A 1 3.76 -28.54 -12.22
N ARG A 2 2.58 -27.90 -12.26
CA ARG A 2 2.46 -26.44 -12.31
C ARG A 2 2.43 -25.89 -10.88
N LYS A 3 3.24 -24.86 -10.59
CA LYS A 3 3.18 -24.15 -9.29
C LYS A 3 2.03 -23.13 -9.31
N LEU A 4 1.28 -23.05 -8.22
CA LEU A 4 0.07 -22.22 -8.07
C LEU A 4 0.32 -20.72 -8.31
N CYS A 5 1.52 -20.22 -8.03
CA CYS A 5 1.93 -18.83 -8.24
C CYS A 5 3.09 -18.74 -9.24
N ASP A 6 2.86 -19.16 -10.48
CA ASP A 6 3.88 -19.19 -11.55
C ASP A 6 4.05 -17.86 -12.30
N GLY A 7 3.39 -16.79 -11.85
CA GLY A 7 3.45 -15.46 -12.47
C GLY A 7 2.43 -15.23 -13.59
N ARG A 8 1.51 -16.17 -13.84
CA ARG A 8 0.38 -15.94 -14.76
C ARG A 8 -0.52 -14.80 -14.28
N ARG A 9 -1.14 -14.11 -15.25
CA ARG A 9 -2.02 -12.95 -15.02
C ARG A 9 -3.47 -13.32 -14.68
N ASP A 10 -3.74 -14.58 -14.34
CA ASP A 10 -5.07 -15.04 -13.96
C ASP A 10 -5.60 -14.23 -12.76
N SER A 11 -6.77 -13.63 -12.90
CA SER A 11 -7.36 -12.74 -11.90
C SER A 11 -7.67 -13.45 -10.60
N ASP A 12 -8.07 -14.73 -10.68
CA ASP A 12 -8.57 -15.47 -9.52
C ASP A 12 -7.42 -15.94 -8.62
N ILE A 13 -6.25 -16.18 -9.23
CA ILE A 13 -5.03 -16.61 -8.53
C ILE A 13 -4.35 -15.44 -7.82
N LYS A 14 -4.52 -14.18 -8.28
CA LYS A 14 -3.89 -13.00 -7.66
C LYS A 14 -4.29 -12.79 -6.20
N LEU A 15 -5.52 -13.16 -5.82
CA LEU A 15 -5.99 -13.10 -4.43
C LEU A 15 -5.22 -14.08 -3.53
N ILE A 16 -4.72 -15.19 -4.09
CA ILE A 16 -3.95 -16.22 -3.38
C ILE A 16 -2.46 -15.89 -3.39
N CYS A 17 -1.95 -15.40 -4.52
CA CYS A 17 -0.52 -15.17 -4.73
C CYS A 17 -0.04 -13.77 -4.33
N GLY A 18 -0.96 -12.84 -4.10
CA GLY A 18 -0.65 -11.44 -3.87
C GLY A 18 -0.27 -10.70 -5.14
N ARG A 19 -0.06 -9.39 -4.99
CA ARG A 19 0.47 -8.50 -6.01
C ARG A 19 1.19 -7.33 -5.31
N PRO A 20 2.51 -7.44 -5.07
CA PRO A 20 3.32 -6.32 -4.57
C PRO A 20 3.26 -5.15 -5.56
N LEU A 21 2.97 -3.95 -5.06
CA LEU A 21 2.87 -2.72 -5.88
C LEU A 21 3.83 -1.62 -5.45
N GLY A 22 4.02 -1.44 -4.15
CA GLY A 22 4.98 -0.48 -3.58
C GLY A 22 6.06 -1.19 -2.78
N LEU A 23 7.31 -0.78 -2.96
CA LEU A 23 8.47 -1.34 -2.27
C LEU A 23 9.43 -0.23 -1.86
N LYS A 24 9.90 -0.25 -0.62
CA LYS A 24 10.94 0.68 -0.15
C LYS A 24 11.85 0.02 0.88
N PHE A 25 13.16 0.23 0.70
CA PHE A 25 14.12 -0.14 1.73
C PHE A 25 14.18 0.91 2.82
N ASP A 26 14.15 0.44 4.06
CA ASP A 26 14.69 1.17 5.18
C ASP A 26 16.22 0.98 5.16
N THR A 27 16.94 2.02 4.74
CA THR A 27 18.39 1.97 4.54
C THR A 27 19.19 1.78 5.83
N GLN A 28 18.58 2.02 7.00
CA GLN A 28 19.25 1.85 8.29
C GLN A 28 19.21 0.39 8.78
N THR A 29 18.11 -0.34 8.53
CA THR A 29 17.99 -1.76 8.93
C THR A 29 18.04 -2.76 7.80
N CYS A 30 18.11 -2.30 6.56
CA CYS A 30 18.01 -3.13 5.36
C CYS A 30 16.69 -3.94 5.29
N LEU A 31 15.64 -3.48 5.98
CA LEU A 31 14.31 -4.07 5.88
C LEU A 31 13.65 -3.56 4.60
N LEU A 32 13.04 -4.46 3.84
CA LEU A 32 12.26 -4.10 2.66
C LEU A 32 10.79 -4.07 3.04
N TYR A 33 10.23 -2.87 3.14
CA TYR A 33 8.79 -2.70 3.28
C TYR A 33 8.13 -2.90 1.93
N VAL A 34 6.98 -3.57 1.95
CA VAL A 34 6.21 -3.92 0.76
C VAL A 34 4.74 -3.63 1.05
N VAL A 35 4.05 -2.96 0.14
CA VAL A 35 2.59 -2.94 0.11
C VAL A 35 2.12 -3.83 -1.01
N ASP A 36 1.28 -4.78 -0.64
CA ASP A 36 0.65 -5.73 -1.54
C ASP A 36 -0.81 -5.36 -1.72
N ALA A 37 -1.31 -5.35 -2.96
CA ALA A 37 -2.69 -4.98 -3.27
C ALA A 37 -3.76 -5.76 -2.48
N TYR A 38 -3.45 -6.96 -2.00
CA TYR A 38 -4.38 -7.82 -1.29
C TYR A 38 -3.95 -8.11 0.15
N PHE A 39 -2.65 -8.08 0.44
CA PHE A 39 -2.13 -8.47 1.76
C PHE A 39 -1.76 -7.30 2.69
N GLY A 40 -1.89 -6.06 2.23
CA GLY A 40 -1.66 -4.87 3.03
C GLY A 40 -0.17 -4.55 3.18
N LEU A 41 0.22 -4.05 4.36
CA LEU A 41 1.61 -3.69 4.65
C LEU A 41 2.39 -4.91 5.15
N LEU A 42 3.48 -5.21 4.48
CA LEU A 42 4.38 -6.33 4.74
C LEU A 42 5.82 -5.83 4.91
N VAL A 43 6.67 -6.71 5.44
CA VAL A 43 8.13 -6.49 5.50
C VAL A 43 8.89 -7.77 5.17
N VAL A 44 9.98 -7.64 4.44
CA VAL A 44 10.94 -8.70 4.15
C VAL A 44 12.27 -8.38 4.83
N ARG A 45 12.90 -9.40 5.43
CA ARG A 45 14.19 -9.27 6.10
C ARG A 45 15.34 -9.14 5.08
N PRO A 46 16.53 -8.67 5.47
CA PRO A 46 17.65 -8.47 4.54
C PRO A 46 18.03 -9.73 3.75
N ASN A 47 17.86 -10.91 4.35
CA ASN A 47 18.16 -12.20 3.73
C ASN A 47 17.04 -12.72 2.80
N GLY A 48 16.04 -11.89 2.51
CA GLY A 48 14.86 -12.27 1.73
C GLY A 48 13.92 -13.19 2.50
N GLY A 49 13.30 -14.13 1.78
CA GLY A 49 12.33 -15.08 2.31
C GLY A 49 10.88 -14.60 2.25
N THR A 50 10.01 -15.25 3.01
CA THR A 50 8.58 -14.93 3.04
C THR A 50 8.34 -13.62 3.77
N ALA A 51 7.55 -12.74 3.16
CA ALA A 51 7.18 -11.46 3.76
C ALA A 51 6.33 -11.65 5.02
N ILE A 52 6.59 -10.83 6.02
CA ILE A 52 5.87 -10.82 7.30
C ILE A 52 4.83 -9.72 7.23
N ARG A 53 3.58 -10.05 7.55
CA ARG A 53 2.48 -9.10 7.56
C ARG A 53 2.53 -8.19 8.79
N LEU A 54 2.58 -6.89 8.56
CA LEU A 54 2.62 -5.86 9.60
C LEU A 54 1.24 -5.29 9.90
N ALA A 55 0.45 -4.98 8.86
CA ALA A 55 -0.88 -4.40 9.04
C ALA A 55 -1.85 -4.75 7.90
N ILE A 56 -3.13 -4.90 8.24
CA ILE A 56 -4.23 -5.21 7.31
C ILE A 56 -5.44 -4.27 7.45
N SER A 57 -5.40 -3.37 8.42
CA SER A 57 -6.48 -2.43 8.70
C SER A 57 -5.93 -1.20 9.44
N ALA A 58 -6.69 -0.12 9.38
CA ALA A 58 -6.50 1.08 10.19
C ALA A 58 -7.87 1.51 10.70
N GLU A 59 -7.95 1.89 11.98
CA GLU A 59 -9.21 2.32 12.62
C GLU A 59 -10.36 1.29 12.44
N ARG A 60 -10.02 0.00 12.51
CA ARG A 60 -10.93 -1.13 12.29
C ARG A 60 -11.50 -1.26 10.88
N VAL A 61 -11.07 -0.42 9.94
CA VAL A 61 -11.44 -0.52 8.51
C VAL A 61 -10.36 -1.32 7.76
N PRO A 62 -10.68 -2.51 7.24
CA PRO A 62 -9.74 -3.33 6.46
C PRO A 62 -9.23 -2.61 5.22
N PHE A 63 -7.98 -2.84 4.87
CA PHE A 63 -7.45 -2.43 3.58
C PHE A 63 -8.09 -3.27 2.48
N LYS A 64 -8.43 -2.65 1.35
CA LYS A 64 -8.88 -3.40 0.16
C LYS A 64 -7.94 -3.29 -1.01
N PHE A 65 -7.20 -2.19 -1.10
CA PHE A 65 -6.31 -1.96 -2.23
C PHE A 65 -5.16 -1.03 -1.84
N THR A 66 -4.17 -1.53 -1.08
CA THR A 66 -2.93 -0.79 -0.85
C THR A 66 -2.06 -0.73 -2.11
N ASN A 67 -1.44 0.42 -2.40
CA ASN A 67 -0.86 0.66 -3.74
C ASN A 67 0.60 1.10 -3.69
N ASP A 68 0.91 2.18 -2.96
CA ASP A 68 2.25 2.73 -2.90
C ASP A 68 2.70 2.97 -1.46
N LEU A 69 4.02 3.06 -1.23
CA LEU A 69 4.62 3.33 0.07
C LEU A 69 5.92 4.12 -0.03
N ASP A 70 6.19 4.90 1.01
CA ASP A 70 7.46 5.62 1.18
C ASP A 70 7.83 5.70 2.67
N ILE A 71 9.10 5.93 2.97
CA ILE A 71 9.63 5.90 4.34
C ILE A 71 10.30 7.23 4.65
N ASP A 72 9.92 7.83 5.77
CA ASP A 72 10.66 8.95 6.34
C ASP A 72 11.99 8.43 6.89
N THR A 73 13.09 8.77 6.23
CA THR A 73 14.43 8.27 6.58
C THR A 73 14.94 8.73 7.94
N ARG A 74 14.34 9.77 8.53
CA ARG A 74 14.73 10.32 9.84
C ARG A 74 13.92 9.66 10.97
N THR A 75 12.60 9.56 10.80
CA THR A 75 11.70 9.02 11.84
C THR A 75 11.35 7.55 11.65
N ARG A 76 11.63 7.01 10.46
CA ARG A 76 11.34 5.64 10.03
C ARG A 76 9.85 5.30 9.98
N MET A 77 9.00 6.31 10.05
CA MET A 77 7.57 6.18 9.82
C MET A 77 7.34 5.77 8.37
N VAL A 78 6.48 4.76 8.19
CA VAL A 78 6.13 4.24 6.87
C VAL A 78 4.80 4.84 6.47
N TYR A 79 4.79 5.56 5.36
CA TYR A 79 3.59 6.12 4.77
C TYR A 79 3.14 5.20 3.64
N PHE A 80 1.84 5.04 3.46
CA PHE A 80 1.30 4.23 2.38
C PHE A 80 -0.15 4.61 2.06
N THR A 81 -0.63 4.21 0.90
CA THR A 81 -2.01 4.48 0.47
C THR A 81 -2.86 3.23 0.51
N ASP A 82 -4.14 3.41 0.82
CA ASP A 82 -5.23 2.47 0.55
C ASP A 82 -6.13 3.13 -0.49
N SER A 83 -6.09 2.63 -1.73
CA SER A 83 -6.71 3.25 -2.91
C SER A 83 -8.23 3.34 -2.82
N SER A 84 -8.84 2.41 -2.08
CA SER A 84 -10.28 2.36 -1.79
C SER A 84 -10.49 1.42 -0.61
N ILE A 85 -11.49 1.70 0.23
CA ILE A 85 -11.95 0.75 1.27
C ILE A 85 -13.04 -0.21 0.76
N LEU A 86 -13.51 -0.03 -0.48
CA LEU A 86 -14.62 -0.79 -1.06
C LEU A 86 -14.14 -1.76 -2.14
N PHE A 87 -13.22 -1.31 -2.99
CA PHE A 87 -12.82 -2.01 -4.21
C PHE A 87 -11.41 -2.57 -4.12
N GLN A 88 -11.16 -3.69 -4.80
CA GLN A 88 -9.86 -4.32 -4.87
C GLN A 88 -9.13 -3.97 -6.16
N ARG A 89 -7.85 -4.36 -6.27
CA ARG A 89 -7.04 -4.13 -7.48
C ARG A 89 -7.66 -4.67 -8.77
N ARG A 90 -8.47 -5.73 -8.72
CA ARG A 90 -9.16 -6.29 -9.89
C ARG A 90 -10.24 -5.37 -10.46
N ASP A 91 -10.76 -4.47 -9.61
CA ASP A 91 -11.81 -3.52 -9.95
C ASP A 91 -11.23 -2.16 -10.37
N ALA A 92 -9.91 -2.04 -10.58
CA ALA A 92 -9.23 -0.77 -10.80
C ALA A 92 -9.77 0.02 -12.00
N ASP A 93 -10.15 -0.65 -13.09
CA ASP A 93 -10.70 0.02 -14.28
C ASP A 93 -12.06 0.64 -13.99
N PHE A 94 -12.90 -0.05 -13.21
CA PHE A 94 -14.15 0.50 -12.70
C PHE A 94 -13.88 1.65 -11.72
N LEU A 95 -12.91 1.49 -10.83
CA LEU A 95 -12.57 2.50 -9.83
C LEU A 95 -12.19 3.85 -10.47
N ILE A 96 -11.39 3.83 -11.56
CA ILE A 96 -10.98 5.03 -12.29
C ILE A 96 -12.16 5.80 -12.89
N SER A 97 -13.19 5.08 -13.35
CA SER A 97 -14.41 5.67 -13.93
C SER A 97 -15.51 5.93 -12.90
N SER A 98 -15.35 5.43 -11.68
CA SER A 98 -16.27 5.64 -10.57
C SER A 98 -16.08 7.01 -9.92
N SER A 99 -17.04 7.40 -9.07
CA SER A 99 -16.91 8.54 -8.18
C SER A 99 -16.38 8.15 -6.79
N ASP A 100 -15.66 7.03 -6.66
CA ASP A 100 -15.13 6.59 -5.37
C ASP A 100 -14.13 7.61 -4.80
N ARG A 101 -14.36 7.99 -3.55
CA ARG A 101 -13.50 8.91 -2.79
C ARG A 101 -13.12 8.32 -1.44
N ASN A 102 -13.20 7.00 -1.28
CA ASN A 102 -12.87 6.37 -0.01
C ASN A 102 -11.38 6.01 0.11
N GLY A 103 -10.51 6.58 -0.73
CA GLY A 103 -9.07 6.39 -0.63
C GLY A 103 -8.48 7.09 0.59
N ARG A 104 -7.40 6.52 1.14
CA ARG A 104 -6.75 6.98 2.38
C ARG A 104 -5.23 7.06 2.23
N LEU A 105 -4.64 8.06 2.89
CA LEU A 105 -3.22 8.13 3.21
C LEU A 105 -3.02 7.70 4.67
N LEU A 106 -2.14 6.73 4.86
CA LEU A 106 -1.92 6.04 6.13
C LEU A 106 -0.47 6.23 6.59
N LYS A 107 -0.25 6.12 7.90
CA LYS A 107 1.07 6.10 8.53
C LYS A 107 1.19 4.94 9.49
N TYR A 108 2.17 4.07 9.27
CA TYR A 108 2.56 3.00 10.17
C TYR A 108 3.79 3.42 11.00
N ASN A 109 3.68 3.23 12.31
CA ASN A 109 4.79 3.43 13.24
C ASN A 109 5.46 2.08 13.55
N PRO A 110 6.69 1.81 13.10
CA PRO A 110 7.34 0.53 13.33
C PRO A 110 7.66 0.24 14.80
N TYR A 111 7.72 1.27 15.65
CA TYR A 111 8.04 1.13 17.07
C TYR A 111 6.83 0.71 17.91
N THR A 112 5.65 1.26 17.61
CA THR A 112 4.40 0.93 18.34
C THR A 112 3.54 -0.11 17.61
N ARG A 113 3.79 -0.29 16.31
CA ARG A 113 3.01 -1.13 15.37
C ARG A 113 1.60 -0.62 15.09
N ASP A 114 1.35 0.65 15.39
CA ASP A 114 0.07 1.28 15.08
C ASP A 114 0.01 1.80 13.64
N VAL A 115 -1.19 1.81 13.09
CA VAL A 115 -1.51 2.49 11.83
C VAL A 115 -2.50 3.62 12.09
N TYR A 116 -2.17 4.80 11.60
CA TYR A 116 -2.97 6.01 11.69
C TYR A 116 -3.48 6.42 10.31
N VAL A 117 -4.72 6.89 10.23
CA VAL A 117 -5.24 7.58 9.04
C VAL A 117 -4.79 9.03 9.11
N LEU A 118 -4.01 9.48 8.13
CA LEU A 118 -3.57 10.88 8.06
C LEU A 118 -4.52 11.74 7.23
N TYR A 119 -5.11 11.14 6.20
CA TYR A 119 -6.03 11.80 5.31
C TYR A 119 -6.94 10.74 4.67
N ASP A 120 -8.22 11.04 4.52
CA ASP A 120 -9.22 10.23 3.82
C ASP A 120 -9.94 11.08 2.76
N GLY A 121 -10.90 10.52 2.04
CA GLY A 121 -11.59 11.29 0.99
C GLY A 121 -10.83 11.39 -0.34
N LEU A 122 -9.77 10.60 -0.53
CA LEU A 122 -8.94 10.65 -1.74
C LEU A 122 -9.58 9.87 -2.89
N ALA A 123 -9.60 10.49 -4.07
CA ALA A 123 -10.04 9.85 -5.29
C ALA A 123 -8.88 9.07 -5.92
N PHE A 124 -8.85 7.76 -5.65
CA PHE A 124 -7.86 6.80 -6.12
C PHE A 124 -6.37 7.23 -5.94
N PRO A 125 -5.86 7.31 -4.69
CA PRO A 125 -4.45 7.65 -4.43
C PRO A 125 -3.51 6.51 -4.87
N TYR A 126 -3.18 6.50 -6.16
CA TYR A 126 -2.40 5.45 -6.80
C TYR A 126 -0.91 5.49 -6.43
N GLY A 127 -0.37 6.68 -6.21
CA GLY A 127 1.03 6.89 -5.88
C GLY A 127 1.26 8.19 -5.13
N PHE A 128 2.33 8.23 -4.34
CA PHE A 128 2.70 9.43 -3.60
C PHE A 128 4.22 9.49 -3.39
N SER A 129 4.72 10.63 -2.93
CA SER A 129 6.12 10.74 -2.55
C SER A 129 6.31 11.71 -1.38
N LEU A 130 7.20 11.35 -0.48
CA LEU A 130 7.69 12.26 0.54
C LEU A 130 8.67 13.27 -0.08
N SER A 131 8.54 14.53 0.33
CA SER A 131 9.57 15.54 0.06
C SER A 131 10.93 15.11 0.64
N ALA A 132 12.03 15.54 0.03
CA ALA A 132 13.39 15.13 0.46
C ALA A 132 13.71 15.45 1.93
N ASN A 133 13.07 16.48 2.50
CA ASN A 133 13.22 16.87 3.90
C ASN A 133 12.06 16.39 4.80
N ASN A 134 11.18 15.53 4.29
CA ASN A 134 10.01 14.96 4.97
C ASN A 134 9.04 16.01 5.54
N SER A 135 8.98 17.21 4.93
CA SER A 135 8.08 18.28 5.37
C SER A 135 6.67 18.20 4.77
N PHE A 136 6.52 17.58 3.60
CA PHE A 136 5.23 17.34 2.95
C PHE A 136 5.21 16.05 2.14
N ILE A 137 3.99 15.63 1.78
CA ILE A 137 3.71 14.50 0.89
C ILE A 137 2.96 15.03 -0.34
N VAL A 138 3.38 14.59 -1.53
CA VAL A 138 2.62 14.80 -2.78
C VAL A 138 1.87 13.53 -3.09
N VAL A 139 0.55 13.61 -3.19
CA VAL A 139 -0.32 12.46 -3.54
C VAL A 139 -0.94 12.70 -4.91
N ASN A 140 -0.88 11.71 -5.79
CA ASN A 140 -1.58 11.79 -7.06
C ASN A 140 -3.10 11.56 -6.89
N ARG A 141 -3.89 12.22 -7.71
CA ARG A 141 -5.36 12.04 -7.76
C ARG A 141 -5.76 11.93 -9.23
N PRO A 142 -5.82 10.70 -9.80
CA PRO A 142 -6.09 10.47 -11.21
C PRO A 142 -7.51 10.85 -11.62
N ILE A 143 -8.46 10.73 -10.69
CA ILE A 143 -9.87 11.02 -10.92
C ILE A 143 -10.08 12.53 -10.70
N LYS A 144 -10.29 13.27 -11.79
CA LYS A 144 -10.64 14.69 -11.76
C LYS A 144 -12.08 14.85 -11.29
N ASN A 145 -12.32 15.90 -10.50
CA ASN A 145 -13.69 16.39 -10.29
C ASN A 145 -14.16 17.04 -11.60
N GLU A 146 -15.39 16.72 -12.02
CA GLU A 146 -16.20 17.70 -12.76
C GLU A 146 -16.65 18.82 -11.82
#